data_AF-A0A182LXR9-F1
#
_entry.id   AF-A0A182LXR9-F1
#
_cell.length_a   1.000
_cell.length_b   1.000
_cell.length_c   1.000
_cell.angle_alpha   90.00
_cell.angle_beta   90.00
_cell.angle_gamma   90.00
#
_symmetry.space_group_name_H-M   'P 1'
#
loop_
_entity.id
_entity.type
_entity.pdbx_description
1 polymer ?
#
loop_
_entity_poly.entity_id
_entity_poly.type
_entity_poly.pdbx_seq_one_letter_code
_entity_poly.pdbx_strand_id
1 'polypeptide(L)'
;MFAHELCLLDTTKPPPPIDDSFPHPTLLEQLRMTDVQRVEQFLATVVSRNVRTDCKVRSSTIPISISTCRAELCEALHVLENLKHSSLVLDDLLLREDESDTRWTEELDRAKQLRRALVGVLEPLENVERKQHLMHKLAKRHKKRAWQKRRNKRLQEDRKAEQAIRTQRLEEIAAWEAEWKDRLDRERVAREELQMKTIILNDVRRRKARAKRMLTRFEKAVQLQQQRRHVPSTNTCGSEERLVTKMDALITEWKGKLGECVKEEKRLKAELNRQSTGNVSRRRENRWRKVLFGSAALGAVTGHRSNDDWWQELIAVRRAWDKFSLPSNTDQNQKEDHMTDGESVAPTTWIVPPEQPLPEWDVYQERKTTKR
;
A
#
# COMPACT_ATOMS: atom_id res chain seq x y z
N MET A 1 -39.08 -11.33 24.02
CA MET A 1 -38.03 -11.05 25.03
C MET A 1 -37.01 -12.16 24.88
N PHE A 2 -35.84 -11.88 24.30
CA PHE A 2 -34.77 -12.87 24.19
C PHE A 2 -33.55 -12.26 24.88
N ALA A 3 -33.04 -13.01 25.86
CA ALA A 3 -31.90 -12.66 26.67
C ALA A 3 -30.64 -12.58 25.79
N HIS A 4 -29.91 -11.48 25.90
CA HIS A 4 -28.55 -11.39 25.43
C HIS A 4 -27.64 -12.05 26.48
N GLU A 5 -27.19 -13.28 26.22
CA GLU A 5 -25.98 -13.79 26.86
C GLU A 5 -24.79 -13.03 26.28
N LEU A 6 -24.28 -12.09 27.08
CA LEU A 6 -22.99 -11.46 26.85
C LEU A 6 -21.91 -12.50 27.19
N CYS A 7 -21.26 -13.06 26.17
CA CYS A 7 -20.00 -13.77 26.35
C CYS A 7 -18.98 -12.80 26.95
N LEU A 8 -18.75 -12.93 28.25
CA LEU A 8 -17.59 -12.38 28.95
C LEU A 8 -16.35 -13.06 28.36
N LEU A 9 -15.63 -12.33 27.52
CA LEU A 9 -14.30 -12.73 27.05
C LEU A 9 -13.32 -12.58 28.22
N ASP A 10 -12.90 -13.72 28.77
CA ASP A 10 -11.82 -13.85 29.74
C ASP A 10 -10.50 -13.41 29.09
N THR A 11 -10.01 -12.24 29.50
CA THR A 11 -8.82 -11.57 28.95
C THR A 11 -7.51 -12.10 29.52
N THR A 12 -7.52 -13.10 30.39
CA THR A 12 -6.29 -13.66 30.99
C THR A 12 -5.67 -14.80 30.19
N LYS A 13 -6.29 -15.24 29.08
CA LYS A 13 -5.72 -16.28 28.20
C LYS A 13 -4.99 -15.64 27.03
N PRO A 14 -3.69 -15.94 26.81
CA PRO A 14 -2.99 -15.46 25.63
C PRO A 14 -3.66 -16.02 24.36
N PRO A 15 -3.74 -15.21 23.28
CA PRO A 15 -4.28 -15.69 22.02
C PRO A 15 -3.48 -16.90 21.54
N PRO A 16 -4.13 -17.91 20.95
CA PRO A 16 -3.43 -19.07 20.42
C PRO A 16 -2.39 -18.61 19.39
N PRO A 17 -1.21 -19.26 19.33
CA PRO A 17 -0.14 -18.90 18.40
C PRO A 17 -0.67 -18.92 16.97
N ILE A 18 -0.44 -17.82 16.25
CA ILE A 18 -0.81 -17.68 14.84
C ILE A 18 0.14 -18.60 14.05
N ASP A 19 -0.40 -19.71 13.56
CA ASP A 19 0.27 -20.57 12.58
C ASP A 19 0.26 -19.84 11.22
N ASP A 20 1.42 -19.32 10.80
CA ASP A 20 1.65 -18.61 9.52
C ASP A 20 1.55 -19.53 8.28
N SER A 21 1.08 -20.76 8.45
CA SER A 21 0.82 -21.70 7.36
C SER A 21 -0.56 -21.45 6.73
N PHE A 22 -0.70 -20.36 5.97
CA PHE A 22 -1.89 -20.18 5.12
C PHE A 22 -1.68 -20.79 3.73
N PRO A 23 -2.65 -21.53 3.16
CA PRO A 23 -3.94 -21.93 3.72
C PRO A 23 -3.95 -23.42 4.13
N HIS A 24 -4.24 -23.70 5.41
CA HIS A 24 -4.62 -25.05 5.84
C HIS A 24 -5.91 -25.47 5.13
N PRO A 25 -5.91 -26.57 4.33
CA PRO A 25 -7.08 -27.01 3.57
C PRO A 25 -8.29 -27.29 4.47
N THR A 26 -8.04 -27.65 5.73
CA THR A 26 -9.07 -27.88 6.76
C THR A 26 -9.85 -26.61 7.11
N LEU A 27 -9.23 -25.43 7.14
CA LEU A 27 -9.93 -24.17 7.43
C LEU A 27 -10.81 -23.73 6.25
N LEU A 28 -10.34 -23.96 5.02
CA LEU A 28 -11.14 -23.72 3.83
C LEU A 28 -12.34 -24.66 3.75
N GLU A 29 -12.16 -25.93 4.11
CA GLU A 29 -13.26 -26.90 4.17
C GLU A 29 -14.25 -26.56 5.30
N GLN A 30 -13.77 -26.12 6.46
CA GLN A 30 -14.63 -25.64 7.54
C GLN A 30 -15.44 -24.41 7.12
N LEU A 31 -14.82 -23.43 6.45
CA LEU A 31 -15.52 -22.26 5.91
C LEU A 31 -16.59 -22.68 4.89
N ARG A 32 -16.23 -23.57 3.97
CA ARG A 32 -17.16 -24.14 2.98
C ARG A 32 -18.35 -24.81 3.64
N MET A 33 -18.13 -25.63 4.68
CA MET A 33 -19.20 -26.30 5.41
C MET A 33 -20.09 -25.32 6.17
N THR A 34 -19.52 -24.28 6.79
CA THR A 34 -20.31 -23.23 7.46
C THR A 34 -21.14 -22.40 6.49
N ASP A 35 -20.62 -22.13 5.29
CA ASP A 35 -21.36 -21.40 4.26
C ASP A 35 -22.51 -22.23 3.70
N VAL A 36 -22.31 -23.53 3.48
CA VAL A 36 -23.39 -24.45 3.08
C VAL A 36 -24.51 -24.45 4.13
N GLN A 37 -24.17 -24.57 5.42
CA GLN A 37 -25.17 -24.54 6.50
C GLN A 37 -25.93 -23.21 6.57
N ARG A 38 -25.25 -22.08 6.36
CA ARG A 38 -25.90 -20.75 6.33
C ARG A 38 -26.85 -20.61 5.14
N VAL A 39 -26.46 -21.11 3.97
CA VAL A 39 -27.30 -21.11 2.78
C VAL A 39 -28.53 -22.00 3.00
N GLU A 40 -28.37 -23.19 3.58
CA GLU A 40 -29.49 -24.07 3.91
C GLU A 40 -30.44 -23.44 4.94
N GLN A 41 -29.92 -22.81 5.99
CA GLN A 41 -30.74 -22.05 6.95
C GLN A 41 -31.47 -20.88 6.31
N PHE A 42 -30.82 -20.16 5.38
CA PHE A 42 -31.46 -19.08 4.63
C PHE A 42 -32.58 -19.62 3.73
N LEU A 43 -32.35 -20.71 3.01
CA LEU A 43 -33.36 -21.34 2.16
C LEU A 43 -34.53 -21.87 3.00
N ALA A 44 -34.26 -22.53 4.12
CA ALA A 44 -35.29 -23.01 5.05
C ALA A 44 -36.13 -21.85 5.60
N THR A 45 -35.48 -20.76 6.07
CA THR A 45 -36.20 -19.59 6.57
C THR A 45 -36.98 -18.85 5.48
N VAL A 46 -36.46 -18.77 4.25
CA VAL A 46 -37.17 -18.17 3.12
C VAL A 46 -38.37 -19.02 2.71
N VAL A 47 -38.24 -20.35 2.68
CA VAL A 47 -39.34 -21.27 2.36
C VAL A 47 -40.42 -21.24 3.45
N SER A 48 -40.04 -21.29 4.73
CA SER A 48 -40.99 -21.17 5.85
C SER A 48 -41.71 -19.81 5.91
N ARG A 49 -41.04 -18.73 5.47
CA ARG A 49 -41.65 -17.38 5.39
C ARG A 49 -42.51 -17.19 4.14
N ASN A 50 -42.35 -18.06 3.14
CA ASN A 50 -43.12 -18.08 1.89
C ASN A 50 -44.28 -19.09 1.91
N VAL A 51 -44.45 -19.88 2.99
CA VAL A 51 -45.73 -20.54 3.27
C VAL A 51 -46.74 -19.43 3.54
N ARG A 52 -47.51 -19.10 2.51
CA ARG A 52 -48.63 -18.17 2.56
C ARG A 52 -49.57 -18.60 3.69
N THR A 53 -49.47 -17.97 4.85
CA THR A 53 -50.63 -17.80 5.71
C THR A 53 -51.66 -17.03 4.91
N ASP A 54 -52.79 -17.69 4.74
CA ASP A 54 -53.99 -17.26 4.06
C ASP A 54 -54.46 -15.85 4.45
N CYS A 55 -55.23 -15.29 3.53
CA CYS A 55 -56.29 -14.32 3.80
C CYS A 55 -55.86 -12.96 4.39
N LYS A 56 -55.18 -12.15 3.58
CA LYS A 56 -55.65 -10.75 3.48
C LYS A 56 -56.87 -10.74 2.58
N VAL A 57 -58.04 -10.83 3.22
CA VAL A 57 -59.31 -10.36 2.65
C VAL A 57 -59.01 -9.07 1.92
N ARG A 58 -59.03 -9.12 0.59
CA ARG A 58 -59.02 -7.92 -0.23
C ARG A 58 -60.34 -7.24 0.11
N SER A 59 -60.30 -6.31 1.06
CA SER A 59 -61.33 -5.28 1.17
C SER A 59 -61.63 -4.83 -0.25
N SER A 60 -62.90 -4.81 -0.63
CA SER A 60 -63.43 -4.33 -1.90
C SER A 60 -62.98 -2.89 -2.11
N THR A 61 -61.72 -2.71 -2.49
CA THR A 61 -61.08 -1.42 -2.55
C THR A 61 -61.13 -1.07 -4.02
N ILE A 62 -61.96 -0.07 -4.34
CA ILE A 62 -62.13 0.47 -5.68
C ILE A 62 -60.73 0.56 -6.33
N PRO A 63 -60.48 -0.13 -7.45
CA PRO A 63 -59.17 -0.17 -8.08
C PRO A 63 -58.86 1.21 -8.72
N ILE A 64 -58.34 2.14 -7.92
CA ILE A 64 -58.07 3.51 -8.36
C ILE A 64 -56.64 3.63 -8.86
N SER A 65 -56.43 3.94 -10.13
CA SER A 65 -55.10 4.24 -10.68
C SER A 65 -54.82 5.74 -10.66
N ILE A 66 -53.60 6.13 -10.26
CA ILE A 66 -53.14 7.53 -10.29
C ILE A 66 -53.18 8.09 -11.72
N SER A 67 -52.88 7.25 -12.73
CA SER A 67 -52.89 7.67 -14.14
C SER A 67 -54.31 8.00 -14.62
N THR A 68 -55.30 7.20 -14.21
CA THR A 68 -56.71 7.38 -14.58
C THR A 68 -57.28 8.64 -13.95
N CYS A 69 -57.11 8.85 -12.64
CA CYS A 69 -57.54 10.11 -12.01
C CYS A 69 -56.85 11.35 -12.61
N ARG A 70 -55.58 11.22 -13.04
CA ARG A 70 -54.89 12.30 -13.73
C ARG A 70 -55.52 12.60 -15.10
N ALA A 71 -55.89 11.57 -15.86
CA ALA A 71 -56.55 11.73 -17.16
C ALA A 71 -57.93 12.38 -17.01
N GLU A 72 -58.74 11.91 -16.06
CA GLU A 72 -60.06 12.48 -15.73
C GLU A 72 -59.94 13.96 -15.31
N LEU A 73 -58.93 14.32 -14.50
CA LEU A 73 -58.68 15.72 -14.15
C LEU A 73 -58.28 16.58 -15.35
N CYS A 74 -57.47 16.04 -16.28
CA CYS A 74 -57.12 16.74 -17.52
C CYS A 74 -58.35 16.93 -18.42
N GLU A 75 -59.21 15.92 -18.51
CA GLU A 75 -60.47 16.00 -19.25
C GLU A 75 -61.43 17.04 -18.63
N ALA A 76 -61.60 17.03 -17.31
CA ALA A 76 -62.40 18.04 -16.61
C ALA A 76 -61.89 19.46 -16.83
N LEU A 77 -60.56 19.66 -16.80
CA LEU A 77 -59.95 20.95 -17.12
C LEU A 77 -60.26 21.39 -18.56
N HIS A 78 -60.17 20.48 -19.52
CA HIS A 78 -60.47 20.79 -20.92
C HIS A 78 -61.95 21.14 -21.14
N VAL A 79 -62.87 20.39 -20.53
CA VAL A 79 -64.31 20.70 -20.60
C VAL A 79 -64.61 22.04 -19.92
N LEU A 80 -63.94 22.37 -18.82
CA LEU A 80 -64.07 23.66 -18.14
C LEU A 80 -63.57 24.82 -19.01
N GLU A 81 -62.46 24.66 -19.71
CA GLU A 81 -61.94 25.65 -20.67
C GLU A 81 -62.94 25.90 -21.81
N ASN A 82 -63.51 24.83 -22.38
CA ASN A 82 -64.52 24.92 -23.43
C ASN A 82 -65.81 25.57 -22.92
N LEU A 83 -66.23 25.29 -21.69
CA LEU A 83 -67.40 25.92 -21.06
C LEU A 83 -67.18 27.41 -20.82
N LYS A 84 -65.99 27.82 -20.37
CA LYS A 84 -65.62 29.24 -20.24
C LYS A 84 -65.66 29.95 -21.58
N HIS A 85 -65.17 29.30 -22.64
CA HIS A 85 -65.22 29.86 -23.98
C HIS A 85 -66.65 30.05 -24.47
N SER A 86 -67.51 29.03 -24.32
CA SER A 86 -68.94 29.12 -24.68
C SER A 86 -69.67 30.20 -23.86
N SER A 87 -69.34 30.37 -22.57
CA SER A 87 -69.85 31.47 -21.75
C SER A 87 -69.49 32.85 -22.31
N LEU A 88 -68.25 33.06 -22.77
CA LEU A 88 -67.83 34.33 -23.36
C LEU A 88 -68.54 34.62 -24.70
N VAL A 89 -68.78 33.58 -25.50
CA VAL A 89 -69.53 33.69 -26.76
C VAL A 89 -70.99 34.06 -26.49
N LEU A 90 -71.60 33.47 -25.46
CA LEU A 90 -72.92 33.89 -24.98
C LEU A 90 -72.88 35.33 -24.44
N ASP A 91 -71.87 35.75 -23.68
CA ASP A 91 -71.84 37.16 -23.24
C ASP A 91 -71.74 38.16 -24.43
N ASP A 92 -70.97 37.84 -25.48
CA ASP A 92 -70.86 38.68 -26.70
C ASP A 92 -72.15 38.72 -27.53
N LEU A 93 -72.84 37.59 -27.67
CA LEU A 93 -74.11 37.53 -28.40
C LEU A 93 -75.25 38.25 -27.65
N LEU A 94 -75.22 38.27 -26.31
CA LEU A 94 -76.19 38.98 -25.48
C LEU A 94 -76.03 40.50 -25.60
N LEU A 95 -74.77 40.98 -25.66
CA LEU A 95 -74.44 42.38 -25.90
C LEU A 95 -74.89 42.91 -27.28
N ARG A 96 -75.17 42.01 -28.24
CA ARG A 96 -75.66 42.35 -29.58
C ARG A 96 -77.18 42.35 -29.69
N GLU A 97 -77.92 42.10 -28.60
CA GLU A 97 -79.40 42.01 -28.56
C GLU A 97 -80.00 40.91 -29.47
N ASP A 98 -79.22 39.88 -29.79
CA ASP A 98 -79.59 38.77 -30.68
C ASP A 98 -80.23 37.58 -29.92
N GLU A 99 -81.12 37.82 -28.95
CA GLU A 99 -81.75 36.74 -28.18
C GLU A 99 -82.68 35.84 -29.02
N SER A 100 -83.06 36.30 -30.22
CA SER A 100 -83.89 35.56 -31.18
C SER A 100 -83.06 34.77 -32.21
N ASP A 101 -81.73 34.87 -32.17
CA ASP A 101 -80.83 34.22 -33.13
C ASP A 101 -80.70 32.73 -32.82
N THR A 102 -80.80 31.88 -33.84
CA THR A 102 -80.61 30.43 -33.72
C THR A 102 -79.24 30.09 -33.15
N ARG A 103 -78.23 30.93 -33.40
CA ARG A 103 -76.88 30.80 -32.84
C ARG A 103 -76.84 30.90 -31.31
N TRP A 104 -77.69 31.74 -30.73
CA TRP A 104 -77.85 31.85 -29.27
C TRP A 104 -78.31 30.52 -28.68
N THR A 105 -79.36 29.94 -29.26
CA THR A 105 -79.93 28.68 -28.79
C THR A 105 -78.98 27.51 -28.95
N GLU A 106 -78.20 27.47 -30.04
CA GLU A 106 -77.19 26.43 -30.30
C GLU A 106 -76.03 26.48 -29.29
N GLU A 107 -75.47 27.65 -29.03
CA GLU A 107 -74.38 27.80 -28.04
C GLU A 107 -74.89 27.59 -26.60
N LEU A 108 -76.13 27.99 -26.30
CA LEU A 108 -76.75 27.70 -25.01
C LEU A 108 -76.89 26.18 -24.77
N ASP A 109 -77.31 25.43 -25.78
CA ASP A 109 -77.42 23.97 -25.68
C ASP A 109 -76.06 23.28 -25.62
N ARG A 110 -75.05 23.79 -26.34
CA ARG A 110 -73.66 23.37 -26.21
C ARG A 110 -73.12 23.60 -24.79
N ALA A 111 -73.36 24.77 -24.21
CA ALA A 111 -72.97 25.09 -22.84
C ALA A 111 -73.65 24.16 -21.82
N LYS A 112 -74.94 23.84 -22.00
CA LYS A 112 -75.65 22.85 -21.18
C LYS A 112 -75.04 21.45 -21.30
N GLN A 113 -74.66 21.03 -22.51
CA GLN A 113 -74.00 19.73 -22.72
C GLN A 113 -72.63 19.68 -22.05
N LEU A 114 -71.80 20.73 -22.22
CA LEU A 114 -70.50 20.84 -21.56
C LEU A 114 -70.64 20.85 -20.04
N ARG A 115 -71.66 21.53 -19.49
CA ARG A 115 -71.96 21.50 -18.05
C ARG A 115 -72.31 20.10 -17.56
N ARG A 116 -73.14 19.34 -18.30
CA ARG A 116 -73.47 17.95 -17.95
C ARG A 116 -72.25 17.04 -18.02
N ALA A 117 -71.43 17.17 -19.06
CA ALA A 117 -70.17 16.43 -19.20
C ALA A 117 -69.22 16.73 -18.04
N LEU A 118 -69.06 18.01 -17.66
CA LEU A 118 -68.22 18.43 -16.54
C LEU A 118 -68.68 17.81 -15.21
N VAL A 119 -69.98 17.87 -14.92
CA VAL A 119 -70.55 17.25 -13.71
C VAL A 119 -70.31 15.73 -13.71
N GLY A 120 -70.50 15.07 -14.85
CA GLY A 120 -70.27 13.63 -14.98
C GLY A 120 -68.82 13.21 -14.74
N VAL A 121 -67.83 14.06 -15.06
CA VAL A 121 -66.41 13.78 -14.78
C VAL A 121 -66.05 14.13 -13.32
N LEU A 122 -66.64 15.19 -12.74
CA LEU A 122 -66.32 15.66 -11.40
C LEU A 122 -66.96 14.83 -10.28
N GLU A 123 -68.18 14.33 -10.46
CA GLU A 123 -68.90 13.57 -9.43
C GLU A 123 -68.15 12.31 -8.97
N PRO A 124 -67.57 11.48 -9.87
CA PRO A 124 -66.72 10.36 -9.47
C PRO A 124 -65.40 10.78 -8.81
N LEU A 125 -64.91 11.98 -9.07
CA LEU A 125 -63.69 12.54 -8.45
C LEU A 125 -63.97 13.11 -7.05
N GLU A 126 -65.20 13.57 -6.81
CA GLU A 126 -65.67 14.15 -5.53
C GLU A 126 -65.72 13.11 -4.41
N ASN A 127 -65.90 11.83 -4.76
CA ASN A 127 -66.05 10.70 -3.83
C ASN A 127 -64.92 10.66 -2.77
N VAL A 128 -65.31 10.75 -1.50
CA VAL A 128 -64.41 10.86 -0.34
C VAL A 128 -63.49 9.63 -0.21
N GLU A 129 -64.02 8.42 -0.38
CA GLU A 129 -63.24 7.18 -0.29
C GLU A 129 -62.20 7.11 -1.41
N ARG A 130 -62.59 7.55 -2.61
CA ARG A 130 -61.70 7.63 -3.77
C ARG A 130 -60.55 8.60 -3.53
N LYS A 131 -60.85 9.81 -3.03
CA LYS A 131 -59.86 10.83 -2.66
C LYS A 131 -58.90 10.31 -1.59
N GLN A 132 -59.39 9.69 -0.52
CA GLN A 132 -58.55 9.13 0.55
C GLN A 132 -57.61 8.03 0.04
N HIS A 133 -58.12 7.12 -0.80
CA HIS A 133 -57.31 6.05 -1.37
C HIS A 133 -56.23 6.58 -2.33
N LEU A 134 -56.57 7.59 -3.15
CA LEU A 134 -55.61 8.28 -4.02
C LEU A 134 -54.52 8.98 -3.20
N MET A 135 -54.89 9.69 -2.15
CA MET A 135 -53.95 10.36 -1.23
C MET A 135 -52.97 9.37 -0.59
N HIS A 136 -53.45 8.20 -0.14
CA HIS A 136 -52.58 7.15 0.39
C HIS A 136 -51.58 6.61 -0.65
N LYS A 137 -52.04 6.40 -1.89
CA LYS A 137 -51.17 5.96 -2.99
C LYS A 137 -50.12 7.01 -3.34
N LEU A 138 -50.50 8.29 -3.35
CA LEU A 138 -49.58 9.41 -3.58
C LEU A 138 -48.54 9.52 -2.45
N ALA A 139 -48.96 9.42 -1.19
CA ALA A 139 -48.05 9.44 -0.04
C ALA A 139 -47.03 8.29 -0.10
N LYS A 140 -47.47 7.07 -0.43
CA LYS A 140 -46.58 5.91 -0.64
C LYS A 140 -45.60 6.14 -1.79
N ARG A 141 -46.07 6.67 -2.93
CA ARG A 141 -45.22 6.97 -4.09
C ARG A 141 -44.20 8.06 -3.76
N HIS A 142 -44.62 9.10 -3.04
CA HIS A 142 -43.75 10.18 -2.59
C HIS A 142 -42.64 9.65 -1.66
N LYS A 143 -43.00 8.85 -0.65
CA LYS A 143 -42.04 8.20 0.25
C LYS A 143 -41.05 7.31 -0.52
N LYS A 144 -41.53 6.51 -1.48
CA LYS A 144 -40.68 5.67 -2.34
C LYS A 144 -39.70 6.51 -3.15
N ARG A 145 -40.16 7.57 -3.82
CA ARG A 145 -39.31 8.47 -4.62
C ARG A 145 -38.28 9.20 -3.76
N ALA A 146 -38.66 9.69 -2.58
CA ALA A 146 -37.75 10.34 -1.65
C ALA A 146 -36.66 9.37 -1.17
N TRP A 147 -37.02 8.13 -0.84
CA TRP A 147 -36.05 7.10 -0.48
C TRP A 147 -35.10 6.76 -1.64
N GLN A 148 -35.64 6.57 -2.86
CA GLN A 148 -34.82 6.31 -4.05
C GLN A 148 -33.85 7.46 -4.34
N LYS A 149 -34.29 8.72 -4.20
CA LYS A 149 -33.43 9.90 -4.35
C LYS A 149 -32.27 9.89 -3.35
N ARG A 150 -32.56 9.60 -2.07
CA ARG A 150 -31.52 9.49 -1.02
C ARG A 150 -30.56 8.33 -1.28
N ARG A 151 -31.06 7.17 -1.73
CA ARG A 151 -30.23 6.00 -2.06
C ARG A 151 -29.32 6.29 -3.26
N ASN A 152 -29.86 6.86 -4.33
CA ASN A 152 -29.09 7.20 -5.53
C ASN A 152 -28.02 8.24 -5.24
N LYS A 153 -28.33 9.23 -4.39
CA LYS A 153 -27.35 10.23 -3.92
C LYS A 153 -26.17 9.55 -3.20
N ARG A 154 -26.45 8.66 -2.24
CA ARG A 154 -25.41 7.89 -1.54
C ARG A 154 -24.56 7.06 -2.50
N LEU A 155 -25.20 6.29 -3.38
CA LEU A 155 -24.47 5.50 -4.40
C LEU A 155 -23.61 6.35 -5.32
N GLN A 156 -24.02 7.59 -5.63
CA GLN A 156 -23.24 8.51 -6.44
C GLN A 156 -22.05 9.06 -5.64
N GLU A 157 -22.22 9.37 -4.36
CA GLU A 157 -21.16 9.81 -3.46
C GLU A 157 -20.11 8.70 -3.26
N ASP A 158 -20.56 7.46 -3.00
CA ASP A 158 -19.70 6.29 -2.83
C ASP A 158 -18.86 6.04 -4.10
N ARG A 159 -19.48 6.05 -5.29
CA ARG A 159 -18.76 5.91 -6.57
C ARG A 159 -17.73 7.01 -6.79
N LYS A 160 -18.04 8.25 -6.42
CA LYS A 160 -17.09 9.37 -6.52
C LYS A 160 -15.92 9.19 -5.54
N ALA A 161 -16.19 8.73 -4.32
CA ALA A 161 -15.15 8.45 -3.34
C ALA A 161 -14.23 7.30 -3.81
N GLU A 162 -14.80 6.21 -4.33
CA GLU A 162 -14.03 5.10 -4.92
C GLU A 162 -13.17 5.56 -6.10
N GLN A 163 -13.73 6.41 -6.98
CA GLN A 163 -12.97 7.00 -8.09
C GLN A 163 -11.82 7.87 -7.59
N ALA A 164 -12.04 8.72 -6.59
CA ALA A 164 -11.00 9.56 -6.00
C ALA A 164 -9.87 8.74 -5.35
N ILE A 165 -10.21 7.67 -4.64
CA ILE A 165 -9.21 6.75 -4.08
C ILE A 165 -8.44 6.06 -5.20
N ARG A 166 -9.12 5.63 -6.26
CA ARG A 166 -8.47 5.00 -7.41
C ARG A 166 -7.51 5.95 -8.12
N THR A 167 -7.87 7.22 -8.31
CA THR A 167 -6.99 8.20 -8.92
C THR A 167 -5.77 8.48 -8.05
N GLN A 168 -5.94 8.63 -6.73
CA GLN A 168 -4.81 8.80 -5.80
C GLN A 168 -3.84 7.61 -5.87
N ARG A 169 -4.35 6.38 -5.85
CA ARG A 169 -3.49 5.17 -5.98
C ARG A 169 -2.76 5.12 -7.32
N LEU A 170 -3.40 5.54 -8.41
CA LEU A 170 -2.74 5.59 -9.71
C LEU A 170 -1.62 6.64 -9.75
N GLU A 171 -1.82 7.79 -9.10
CA GLU A 171 -0.79 8.82 -8.95
C GLU A 171 0.39 8.32 -8.09
N GLU A 172 0.12 7.60 -6.99
CA GLU A 172 1.16 6.96 -6.17
C GLU A 172 1.96 5.93 -6.97
N ILE A 173 1.28 5.07 -7.73
CA ILE A 173 1.93 4.08 -8.60
C ILE A 173 2.80 4.80 -9.64
N ALA A 174 2.29 5.84 -10.30
CA ALA A 174 3.05 6.60 -11.29
C ALA A 174 4.29 7.27 -10.67
N ALA A 175 4.16 7.80 -9.45
CA ALA A 175 5.28 8.38 -8.71
C ALA A 175 6.34 7.32 -8.38
N TRP A 176 5.94 6.14 -7.94
CA TRP A 176 6.86 5.02 -7.69
C TRP A 176 7.54 4.54 -8.98
N GLU A 177 6.80 4.43 -10.08
CA GLU A 177 7.37 4.06 -11.37
C GLU A 177 8.42 5.08 -11.84
N ALA A 178 8.14 6.38 -11.68
CA ALA A 178 9.09 7.45 -12.00
C ALA A 178 10.34 7.35 -11.11
N GLU A 179 10.17 7.16 -9.80
CA GLU A 179 11.30 7.00 -8.89
C GLU A 179 12.17 5.78 -9.23
N TRP A 180 11.55 4.65 -9.59
CA TRP A 180 12.27 3.45 -10.00
C TRP A 180 13.01 3.64 -11.32
N LYS A 181 12.41 4.30 -12.31
CA LYS A 181 13.08 4.66 -13.58
C LYS A 181 14.30 5.55 -13.31
N ASP A 182 14.13 6.58 -12.51
CA ASP A 182 15.21 7.47 -12.07
C ASP A 182 16.35 6.72 -11.38
N ARG A 183 16.03 5.79 -10.47
CA ARG A 183 17.04 4.95 -9.80
C ARG A 183 17.79 4.09 -10.82
N LEU A 184 17.08 3.46 -11.75
CA LEU A 184 17.67 2.62 -12.78
C LEU A 184 18.59 3.42 -13.73
N ASP A 185 18.18 4.64 -14.09
CA ASP A 185 18.98 5.53 -14.93
C ASP A 185 20.23 6.01 -14.20
N ARG A 186 20.12 6.38 -12.92
CA ARG A 186 21.31 6.69 -12.08
C ARG A 186 22.26 5.50 -12.00
N GLU A 187 21.75 4.29 -11.83
CA GLU A 187 22.59 3.09 -11.85
C GLU A 187 23.22 2.83 -13.22
N ARG A 188 22.50 3.09 -14.32
CA ARG A 188 23.02 2.95 -15.68
C ARG A 188 24.18 3.91 -15.91
N VAL A 189 23.98 5.19 -15.60
CA VAL A 189 25.03 6.22 -15.67
C VAL A 189 26.23 5.82 -14.80
N ALA A 190 26.00 5.35 -13.58
CA ALA A 190 27.09 4.89 -12.71
C ALA A 190 27.85 3.68 -13.30
N ARG A 191 27.17 2.73 -13.96
CA ARG A 191 27.80 1.61 -14.66
C ARG A 191 28.63 2.09 -15.86
N GLU A 192 28.11 3.01 -16.66
CA GLU A 192 28.82 3.61 -17.79
C GLU A 192 30.06 4.39 -17.34
N GLU A 193 29.96 5.19 -16.27
CA GLU A 193 31.10 5.87 -15.67
C GLU A 193 32.17 4.88 -15.19
N LEU A 194 31.76 3.78 -14.55
CA LEU A 194 32.67 2.73 -14.09
C LEU A 194 33.38 2.04 -15.27
N GLN A 195 32.65 1.76 -16.34
CA GLN A 195 33.21 1.21 -17.58
C GLN A 195 34.22 2.18 -18.19
N MET A 196 33.87 3.46 -18.31
CA MET A 196 34.78 4.50 -18.82
C MET A 196 36.06 4.60 -17.99
N LYS A 197 35.96 4.62 -16.65
CA LYS A 197 37.12 4.62 -15.76
C LYS A 197 37.99 3.37 -15.94
N THR A 198 37.38 2.22 -16.23
CA THR A 198 38.10 0.97 -16.50
C THR A 198 38.85 1.03 -17.83
N ILE A 199 38.25 1.60 -18.87
CA ILE A 199 38.91 1.85 -20.17
C ILE A 199 40.13 2.76 -19.97
N ILE A 200 39.96 3.89 -19.28
CA ILE A 200 41.06 4.83 -18.97
C ILE A 200 42.18 4.12 -18.20
N LEU A 201 41.84 3.28 -17.21
CA LEU A 201 42.83 2.50 -16.46
C LEU A 201 43.64 1.56 -17.37
N ASN A 202 43.00 0.93 -18.35
CA ASN A 202 43.67 0.08 -19.32
C ASN A 202 44.62 0.88 -20.23
N ASP A 203 44.22 2.08 -20.65
CA ASP A 203 45.10 2.98 -21.41
C ASP A 203 46.29 3.47 -20.59
N VAL A 204 46.10 3.80 -19.31
CA VAL A 204 47.20 4.10 -18.39
C VAL A 204 48.17 2.93 -18.29
N ARG A 205 47.68 1.69 -18.17
CA ARG A 205 48.52 0.48 -18.15
C ARG A 205 49.30 0.31 -19.46
N ARG A 206 48.69 0.59 -20.61
CA ARG A 206 49.36 0.59 -21.92
C ARG A 206 50.46 1.66 -22.00
N ARG A 207 50.18 2.89 -21.56
CA ARG A 207 51.16 4.00 -21.47
C ARG A 207 52.31 3.64 -20.55
N LYS A 208 52.02 3.09 -19.37
CA LYS A 208 53.00 2.58 -18.39
C LYS A 208 53.91 1.51 -19.00
N ALA A 209 53.34 0.53 -19.69
CA ALA A 209 54.11 -0.53 -20.36
C ALA A 209 55.00 0.03 -21.48
N ARG A 210 54.50 1.01 -22.26
CA ARG A 210 55.30 1.70 -23.28
C ARG A 210 56.46 2.47 -22.66
N ALA A 211 56.23 3.21 -21.57
CA ALA A 211 57.29 3.93 -20.87
C ALA A 211 58.37 2.99 -20.33
N LYS A 212 57.98 1.86 -19.72
CA LYS A 212 58.92 0.81 -19.30
C LYS A 212 59.76 0.27 -20.47
N ARG A 213 59.13 -0.05 -21.61
CA ARG A 213 59.84 -0.53 -22.79
C ARG A 213 60.85 0.50 -23.32
N MET A 214 60.51 1.78 -23.33
CA MET A 214 61.44 2.85 -23.76
C MET A 214 62.59 3.02 -22.77
N LEU A 215 62.33 3.01 -21.46
CA LEU A 215 63.37 3.04 -20.44
C LEU A 215 64.36 1.88 -20.61
N THR A 216 63.87 0.65 -20.75
CA THR A 216 64.74 -0.52 -20.98
C THR A 216 65.57 -0.38 -22.26
N ARG A 217 65.06 0.28 -23.31
CA ARG A 217 65.84 0.54 -24.54
C ARG A 217 66.96 1.54 -24.28
N PHE A 218 66.69 2.64 -23.59
CA PHE A 218 67.70 3.64 -23.26
C PHE A 218 68.76 3.08 -22.30
N GLU A 219 68.35 2.34 -21.26
CA GLU A 219 69.26 1.68 -20.32
C GLU A 219 70.18 0.68 -21.04
N LYS A 220 69.64 -0.14 -21.95
CA LYS A 220 70.45 -1.05 -22.79
C LYS A 220 71.39 -0.30 -23.72
N ALA A 221 70.97 0.82 -24.30
CA ALA A 221 71.82 1.64 -25.17
C ALA A 221 73.01 2.22 -24.39
N VAL A 222 72.77 2.72 -23.16
CA VAL A 222 73.81 3.21 -22.25
C VAL A 222 74.75 2.06 -21.86
N GLN A 223 74.24 0.88 -21.50
CA GLN A 223 75.06 -0.30 -21.16
C GLN A 223 75.94 -0.76 -22.34
N LEU A 224 75.38 -0.84 -23.55
CA LEU A 224 76.14 -1.19 -24.76
C LEU A 224 77.24 -0.16 -25.04
N GLN A 225 76.97 1.12 -24.82
CA GLN A 225 77.96 2.17 -25.00
C GLN A 225 79.08 2.09 -23.93
N GLN A 226 78.73 1.82 -22.67
CA GLN A 226 79.70 1.58 -21.60
C GLN A 226 80.58 0.35 -21.90
N GLN A 227 80.00 -0.74 -22.42
CA GLN A 227 80.76 -1.92 -22.84
C GLN A 227 81.72 -1.62 -24.00
N ARG A 228 81.30 -0.80 -24.97
CA ARG A 228 82.16 -0.37 -26.10
C ARG A 228 83.34 0.50 -25.65
N ARG A 229 83.17 1.32 -24.60
CA ARG A 229 84.26 2.12 -24.01
C ARG A 229 85.37 1.27 -23.36
N HIS A 230 85.08 0.04 -22.95
CA HIS A 230 86.06 -0.88 -22.38
C HIS A 230 86.90 -1.63 -23.44
N VAL A 231 86.60 -1.46 -24.73
CA VAL A 231 87.44 -1.95 -25.84
C VAL A 231 88.39 -0.80 -26.25
N PRO A 232 89.71 -1.01 -26.33
CA PRO A 232 90.66 0.06 -26.67
C PRO A 232 90.50 0.43 -28.14
N SER A 233 89.66 1.42 -28.44
CA SER A 233 89.56 2.03 -29.76
C SER A 233 89.97 3.50 -29.66
N THR A 234 90.99 3.85 -30.43
CA THR A 234 91.56 5.18 -30.54
C THR A 234 90.57 6.16 -31.19
N ASN A 235 90.36 7.31 -30.53
CA ASN A 235 89.92 8.59 -31.10
C ASN A 235 88.41 8.84 -31.30
N THR A 236 87.59 8.88 -30.23
CA THR A 236 86.25 9.54 -30.27
C THR A 236 85.68 10.03 -28.91
N CYS A 237 86.51 10.23 -27.89
CA CYS A 237 86.08 10.41 -26.49
C CYS A 237 85.03 11.53 -26.25
N GLY A 238 85.19 12.73 -26.83
CA GLY A 238 84.30 13.89 -26.57
C GLY A 238 82.93 13.90 -27.28
N SER A 239 82.70 13.01 -28.24
CA SER A 239 81.39 12.86 -28.90
C SER A 239 80.50 11.87 -28.13
N GLU A 240 81.11 10.84 -27.56
CA GLU A 240 80.41 9.81 -26.81
C GLU A 240 79.83 10.30 -25.49
N GLU A 241 80.53 11.17 -24.76
CA GLU A 241 80.04 11.73 -23.50
C GLU A 241 78.77 12.56 -23.70
N ARG A 242 78.73 13.39 -24.75
CA ARG A 242 77.54 14.17 -25.11
C ARG A 242 76.34 13.28 -25.46
N LEU A 243 76.56 12.09 -26.02
CA LEU A 243 75.50 11.12 -26.30
C LEU A 243 75.00 10.44 -25.01
N VAL A 244 75.90 10.08 -24.09
CA VAL A 244 75.52 9.52 -22.77
C VAL A 244 74.70 10.55 -21.98
N THR A 245 75.14 11.80 -21.90
CA THR A 245 74.37 12.86 -21.21
C THR A 245 72.98 13.07 -21.80
N LYS A 246 72.85 13.00 -23.14
CA LYS A 246 71.54 13.06 -23.82
C LYS A 246 70.66 11.84 -23.51
N MET A 247 71.25 10.65 -23.45
CA MET A 247 70.54 9.43 -23.06
C MET A 247 70.09 9.47 -21.60
N ASP A 248 70.90 10.00 -20.69
CA ASP A 248 70.55 10.19 -19.28
C ASP A 248 69.39 11.18 -19.14
N ALA A 249 69.39 12.28 -19.88
CA ALA A 249 68.28 13.22 -19.92
C ALA A 249 66.97 12.53 -20.38
N LEU A 250 67.03 11.72 -21.46
CA LEU A 250 65.87 10.94 -21.90
C LEU A 250 65.43 9.91 -20.85
N ILE A 251 66.35 9.24 -20.16
CA ILE A 251 66.02 8.32 -19.07
C ILE A 251 65.30 9.06 -17.95
N THR A 252 65.74 10.26 -17.56
CA THR A 252 65.05 11.05 -16.52
C THR A 252 63.65 11.46 -16.94
N GLU A 253 63.45 11.92 -18.18
CA GLU A 253 62.14 12.30 -18.71
C GLU A 253 61.17 11.11 -18.75
N TRP A 254 61.63 9.95 -19.24
CA TRP A 254 60.81 8.74 -19.30
C TRP A 254 60.56 8.12 -17.91
N LYS A 255 61.48 8.29 -16.95
CA LYS A 255 61.24 7.97 -15.52
C LYS A 255 60.15 8.87 -14.94
N GLY A 256 60.16 10.17 -15.27
CA GLY A 256 59.09 11.11 -14.93
C GLY A 256 57.73 10.65 -15.46
N LYS A 257 57.63 10.39 -16.77
CA LYS A 257 56.41 9.87 -17.42
C LYS A 257 55.93 8.55 -16.83
N LEU A 258 56.85 7.64 -16.48
CA LEU A 258 56.52 6.40 -15.79
C LEU A 258 55.94 6.66 -14.39
N GLY A 259 56.54 7.59 -13.64
CA GLY A 259 56.07 8.01 -12.33
C GLY A 259 54.65 8.60 -12.36
N GLU A 260 54.35 9.43 -13.35
CA GLU A 260 53.01 9.95 -13.60
C GLU A 260 51.99 8.83 -13.88
N CYS A 261 52.32 7.89 -14.77
CA CYS A 261 51.45 6.76 -15.06
C CYS A 261 51.18 5.89 -13.81
N VAL A 262 52.18 5.71 -12.94
CA VAL A 262 52.03 4.97 -11.68
C VAL A 262 51.12 5.71 -10.70
N LYS A 263 51.28 7.03 -10.56
CA LYS A 263 50.41 7.86 -9.71
C LYS A 263 48.96 7.85 -10.21
N GLU A 264 48.77 8.02 -11.52
CA GLU A 264 47.47 7.98 -12.18
C GLU A 264 46.79 6.61 -12.01
N GLU A 265 47.52 5.51 -12.25
CA GLU A 265 47.02 4.14 -12.04
C GLU A 265 46.60 3.90 -10.59
N LYS A 266 47.40 4.36 -9.62
CA LYS A 266 47.10 4.23 -8.18
C LYS A 266 45.82 5.00 -7.82
N ARG A 267 45.66 6.22 -8.34
CA ARG A 267 44.46 7.04 -8.13
C ARG A 267 43.22 6.38 -8.74
N LEU A 268 43.29 5.95 -9.99
CA LEU A 268 42.16 5.31 -10.69
C LEU A 268 41.76 3.99 -10.03
N LYS A 269 42.71 3.17 -9.58
CA LYS A 269 42.42 1.95 -8.79
C LYS A 269 41.74 2.27 -7.47
N ALA A 270 42.21 3.30 -6.75
CA ALA A 270 41.59 3.70 -5.49
C ALA A 270 40.14 4.17 -5.70
N GLU A 271 39.89 4.91 -6.78
CA GLU A 271 38.56 5.37 -7.16
C GLU A 271 37.63 4.22 -7.55
N LEU A 272 38.10 3.31 -8.42
CA LEU A 272 37.35 2.12 -8.81
C LEU A 272 37.02 1.22 -7.61
N ASN A 273 37.96 1.07 -6.68
CA ASN A 273 37.76 0.30 -5.45
C ASN A 273 36.74 0.96 -4.50
N ARG A 274 36.59 2.29 -4.52
CA ARG A 274 35.56 2.99 -3.74
C ARG A 274 34.17 2.81 -4.34
N GLN A 275 34.07 2.73 -5.67
CA GLN A 275 32.80 2.62 -6.38
C GLN A 275 32.33 1.18 -6.61
N SER A 276 33.18 0.18 -6.39
CA SER A 276 32.78 -1.24 -6.46
C SER A 276 31.68 -1.57 -5.45
N THR A 277 30.55 -2.08 -5.94
CA THR A 277 29.35 -2.46 -5.18
C THR A 277 29.64 -3.41 -4.01
N GLY A 278 30.57 -4.36 -4.20
CA GLY A 278 31.02 -5.26 -3.13
C GLY A 278 31.69 -4.54 -1.96
N ASN A 279 32.43 -3.46 -2.22
CA ASN A 279 33.07 -2.67 -1.18
C ASN A 279 32.11 -1.70 -0.50
N VAL A 280 31.12 -1.17 -1.21
CA VAL A 280 30.09 -0.29 -0.61
C VAL A 280 29.20 -1.08 0.35
N SER A 281 28.73 -2.27 -0.06
CA SER A 281 27.95 -3.17 0.80
C SER A 281 28.76 -3.59 2.03
N ARG A 282 29.99 -4.06 1.83
CA ARG A 282 30.88 -4.47 2.93
C ARG A 282 31.26 -3.33 3.87
N ARG A 283 31.39 -2.09 3.38
CA ARG A 283 31.61 -0.91 4.24
C ARG A 283 30.37 -0.54 5.04
N ARG A 284 29.18 -0.63 4.42
CA ARG A 284 27.90 -0.41 5.10
C ARG A 284 27.73 -1.45 6.20
N GLU A 285 27.96 -2.72 5.87
CA GLU A 285 27.95 -3.83 6.82
C GLU A 285 28.96 -3.62 7.95
N ASN A 286 30.22 -3.28 7.65
CA ASN A 286 31.22 -3.00 8.69
C ASN A 286 30.84 -1.80 9.57
N ARG A 287 30.16 -0.79 9.01
CA ARG A 287 29.63 0.33 9.79
C ARG A 287 28.53 -0.13 10.73
N TRP A 288 27.59 -0.95 10.26
CA TRP A 288 26.55 -1.54 11.11
C TRP A 288 27.14 -2.48 12.16
N ARG A 289 28.08 -3.35 11.79
CA ARG A 289 28.81 -4.20 12.75
C ARG A 289 29.50 -3.35 13.82
N LYS A 290 30.12 -2.24 13.46
CA LYS A 290 30.76 -1.32 14.41
C LYS A 290 29.76 -0.62 15.35
N VAL A 291 28.58 -0.27 14.86
CA VAL A 291 27.53 0.36 15.66
C VAL A 291 26.86 -0.64 16.61
N LEU A 292 26.57 -1.85 16.12
CA LEU A 292 25.85 -2.88 16.86
C LEU A 292 26.76 -3.63 17.85
N PHE A 293 27.99 -3.92 17.47
CA PHE A 293 28.91 -4.78 18.25
C PHE A 293 30.17 -4.04 18.71
N GLY A 294 30.23 -2.72 18.52
CA GLY A 294 31.43 -1.94 18.81
C GLY A 294 32.55 -2.17 17.79
N SER A 295 33.64 -1.41 17.93
CA SER A 295 34.83 -1.64 17.12
C SER A 295 35.46 -2.98 17.51
N ALA A 296 35.71 -3.88 16.55
CA ALA A 296 36.44 -5.13 16.82
C ALA A 296 37.82 -4.90 17.47
N ALA A 297 38.35 -3.68 17.37
CA ALA A 297 39.57 -3.25 18.05
C ALA A 297 39.42 -3.11 19.59
N LEU A 298 38.21 -3.10 20.15
CA LEU A 298 38.02 -3.05 21.60
C LEU A 298 38.56 -4.31 22.28
N GLY A 299 38.47 -5.48 21.63
CA GLY A 299 39.01 -6.73 22.15
C GLY A 299 40.54 -6.73 22.31
N ALA A 300 41.25 -5.79 21.67
CA ALA A 300 42.70 -5.61 21.81
C ALA A 300 43.08 -4.52 22.82
N VAL A 301 42.17 -3.61 23.18
CA VAL A 301 42.43 -2.48 24.10
C VAL A 301 41.93 -2.77 25.51
N THR A 302 40.97 -3.69 25.69
CA THR A 302 40.48 -4.12 27.02
C THR A 302 41.32 -5.22 27.66
N GLY A 303 42.59 -5.40 27.26
CA GLY A 303 43.53 -6.34 27.89
C GLY A 303 43.88 -6.02 29.36
N HIS A 304 43.26 -4.99 29.96
CA HIS A 304 43.44 -4.58 31.34
C HIS A 304 42.17 -4.57 32.20
N ARG A 305 41.00 -4.97 31.67
CA ARG A 305 39.82 -5.23 32.50
C ARG A 305 39.79 -6.71 32.87
N SER A 306 39.56 -7.01 34.15
CA SER A 306 39.40 -8.39 34.57
C SER A 306 38.22 -9.01 33.81
N ASN A 307 38.28 -10.32 33.54
CA ASN A 307 37.21 -11.02 32.84
C ASN A 307 35.86 -10.84 33.56
N ASP A 308 35.91 -10.69 34.89
CA ASP A 308 34.77 -10.45 35.75
C ASP A 308 34.13 -9.08 35.52
N ASP A 309 34.91 -8.01 35.29
CA ASP A 309 34.36 -6.68 35.02
C ASP A 309 33.61 -6.62 33.69
N TRP A 310 34.11 -7.32 32.67
CA TRP A 310 33.43 -7.43 31.38
C TRP A 310 32.13 -8.23 31.48
N TRP A 311 32.14 -9.34 32.24
CA TRP A 311 30.94 -10.11 32.52
C TRP A 311 29.91 -9.31 33.32
N GLN A 312 30.34 -8.54 34.32
CA GLN A 312 29.49 -7.65 35.11
C GLN A 312 28.85 -6.57 34.22
N GLU A 313 29.60 -6.00 33.29
CA GLU A 313 29.11 -5.00 32.34
C GLU A 313 28.11 -5.61 31.34
N LEU A 314 28.37 -6.82 30.85
CA LEU A 314 27.43 -7.56 29.99
C LEU A 314 26.13 -7.90 30.75
N ILE A 315 26.24 -8.36 32.00
CA ILE A 315 25.10 -8.63 32.89
C ILE A 315 24.32 -7.34 33.16
N ALA A 316 25.00 -6.20 33.36
CA ALA A 316 24.37 -4.91 33.57
C ALA A 316 23.61 -4.42 32.34
N VAL A 317 24.20 -4.54 31.14
CA VAL A 317 23.53 -4.23 29.87
C VAL A 317 22.33 -5.15 29.67
N ARG A 318 22.47 -6.45 29.97
CA ARG A 318 21.37 -7.42 29.89
C ARG A 318 20.23 -7.07 30.85
N ARG A 319 20.55 -6.78 32.12
CA ARG A 319 19.56 -6.33 33.12
C ARG A 319 18.86 -5.03 32.72
N ALA A 320 19.57 -4.11 32.08
CA ALA A 320 18.97 -2.88 31.56
C ALA A 320 17.98 -3.16 30.41
N TRP A 321 18.26 -4.16 29.57
CA TRP A 321 17.36 -4.61 28.51
C TRP A 321 16.16 -5.41 29.04
N ASP A 322 16.36 -6.21 30.08
CA ASP A 322 15.28 -6.98 30.71
C ASP A 322 14.19 -6.05 31.30
N LYS A 323 14.53 -4.82 31.72
CA LYS A 323 13.56 -3.79 32.14
C LYS A 323 12.53 -3.42 31.06
N PHE A 324 12.89 -3.54 29.78
CA PHE A 324 11.99 -3.27 28.67
C PHE A 324 11.29 -4.54 28.15
N SER A 325 11.67 -5.71 28.67
CA SER A 325 11.16 -7.02 28.26
C SER A 325 10.17 -7.61 29.27
N LEU A 326 10.12 -7.08 30.50
CA LEU A 326 9.17 -7.48 31.53
C LEU A 326 7.97 -6.51 31.53
N PRO A 327 6.71 -7.01 31.54
CA PRO A 327 5.56 -6.17 31.79
C PRO A 327 5.73 -5.51 33.16
N SER A 328 5.67 -4.18 33.20
CA SER A 328 5.72 -3.45 34.46
C SER A 328 4.44 -3.72 35.25
N ASN A 329 4.46 -4.75 36.11
CA ASN A 329 3.40 -5.00 37.09
C ASN A 329 3.40 -3.85 38.11
N THR A 330 2.76 -2.76 37.72
CA THR A 330 2.44 -1.63 38.58
C THR A 330 0.94 -1.61 38.77
N ASP A 331 0.40 -2.71 39.30
CA ASP A 331 -0.91 -2.69 39.93
C ASP A 331 -0.81 -3.48 41.24
N GLN A 332 -0.74 -2.73 42.33
CA GLN A 332 -0.95 -3.24 43.68
C GLN A 332 -2.42 -3.69 43.78
N ASN A 333 -2.66 -4.96 44.15
CA ASN A 333 -3.36 -5.29 45.39
C ASN A 333 -3.59 -6.80 45.57
N GLN A 334 -3.11 -7.30 46.71
CA GLN A 334 -3.69 -8.37 47.54
C GLN A 334 -3.79 -9.79 46.97
N LYS A 335 -2.84 -10.64 47.37
CA LYS A 335 -3.06 -11.61 48.46
C LYS A 335 -1.74 -12.25 48.88
N GLU A 336 -1.43 -12.10 50.16
CA GLU A 336 -0.48 -12.96 50.85
C GLU A 336 -1.04 -14.38 50.83
N ASP A 337 -0.28 -15.32 50.27
CA ASP A 337 0.04 -16.58 50.93
C ASP A 337 1.10 -17.35 50.13
N HIS A 338 2.03 -17.95 50.86
CA HIS A 338 3.13 -18.82 50.45
C HIS A 338 4.36 -18.20 49.77
N MET A 339 5.30 -17.81 50.62
CA MET A 339 6.73 -17.98 50.39
C MET A 339 7.05 -19.47 50.16
N THR A 340 7.55 -19.79 48.98
CA THR A 340 8.53 -20.87 48.78
C THR A 340 9.68 -20.30 47.96
N ASP A 341 10.88 -20.52 48.48
CA ASP A 341 12.16 -20.08 47.94
C ASP A 341 12.36 -20.47 46.46
N GLY A 342 12.91 -19.52 45.68
CA GLY A 342 13.85 -19.86 44.62
C GLY A 342 13.38 -19.86 43.16
N GLU A 343 12.20 -19.36 42.81
CA GLU A 343 11.81 -19.28 41.39
C GLU A 343 12.26 -17.97 40.75
N SER A 344 13.43 -18.03 40.09
CA SER A 344 13.78 -17.14 39.00
C SER A 344 12.70 -17.25 37.93
N VAL A 345 11.72 -16.34 37.94
CA VAL A 345 10.67 -16.24 36.92
C VAL A 345 11.31 -15.76 35.61
N ALA A 346 11.90 -16.69 34.87
CA ALA A 346 12.27 -16.48 33.49
C ALA A 346 10.98 -16.28 32.67
N PRO A 347 10.95 -15.36 31.69
CA PRO A 347 9.79 -15.17 30.83
C PRO A 347 9.38 -16.49 30.17
N THR A 348 8.07 -16.75 30.09
CA THR A 348 7.44 -17.95 29.49
C THR A 348 7.84 -18.22 28.02
N THR A 349 8.65 -17.36 27.41
CA THR A 349 9.21 -17.53 26.06
C THR A 349 10.58 -18.21 26.04
N TRP A 350 11.19 -18.49 27.19
CA TRP A 350 12.40 -19.31 27.26
C TRP A 350 11.99 -20.78 27.30
N ILE A 351 12.31 -21.50 26.23
CA ILE A 351 12.14 -22.95 26.16
C ILE A 351 13.06 -23.55 27.23
N VAL A 352 12.49 -23.90 28.38
CA VAL A 352 13.16 -24.77 29.34
C VAL A 352 13.31 -26.12 28.63
N PRO A 353 14.54 -26.64 28.44
CA PRO A 353 14.71 -27.95 27.84
C PRO A 353 13.93 -28.98 28.67
N PRO A 354 13.22 -29.92 28.03
CA PRO A 354 12.51 -30.97 28.76
C PRO A 354 13.48 -31.72 29.67
N GLU A 355 13.01 -32.20 30.83
CA GLU A 355 13.84 -32.90 31.84
C GLU A 355 14.62 -34.09 31.25
N GLN A 356 14.15 -34.63 30.12
CA GLN A 356 14.90 -35.54 29.25
C GLN A 356 15.04 -34.93 27.85
N PRO A 357 16.17 -34.29 27.53
CA PRO A 357 16.39 -33.73 26.20
C PRO A 357 16.61 -34.83 25.16
N LEU A 358 16.29 -34.51 23.90
CA LEU A 358 16.56 -35.39 22.76
C LEU A 358 18.07 -35.61 22.58
N PRO A 359 18.52 -36.76 22.03
CA PRO A 359 19.95 -37.12 21.91
C PRO A 359 20.83 -36.08 21.19
N GLU A 360 20.23 -35.25 20.36
CA GLU A 360 20.89 -34.19 19.59
C GLU A 360 21.37 -33.02 20.47
N TRP A 361 20.79 -32.88 21.68
CA TRP A 361 21.08 -31.79 22.61
C TRP A 361 22.14 -32.14 23.66
N ASP A 362 22.58 -33.39 23.71
CA ASP A 362 23.61 -33.89 24.65
C ASP A 362 24.96 -33.16 24.52
N VAL A 363 25.25 -32.57 23.36
CA VAL A 363 26.49 -31.82 23.10
C VAL A 363 26.58 -30.55 23.94
N TYR A 364 25.44 -30.01 24.37
CA TYR A 364 25.35 -28.74 25.08
C TYR A 364 25.12 -28.89 26.60
N GLN A 365 25.02 -30.12 27.11
CA GLN A 365 24.99 -30.35 28.55
C GLN A 365 26.38 -30.27 29.18
N GLU A 366 26.55 -29.36 30.15
CA GLU A 366 27.73 -29.37 31.01
C GLU A 366 27.73 -30.64 31.87
N ARG A 367 28.64 -31.57 31.56
CA ARG A 367 28.88 -32.75 32.41
C ARG A 367 29.46 -32.27 33.74
N LYS A 368 28.62 -32.20 34.78
CA LYS A 368 29.07 -31.97 36.15
C LYS A 368 29.97 -33.14 36.57
N THR A 369 31.27 -32.94 36.48
CA THR A 369 32.26 -33.87 37.04
C THR A 369 32.29 -33.66 38.55
N THR A 370 31.46 -34.40 39.28
CA THR A 370 31.66 -34.58 40.72
C THR A 370 32.96 -35.35 40.93
N LYS A 371 34.03 -34.62 41.23
CA LYS A 371 35.26 -35.20 41.77
C LYS A 371 34.92 -35.90 43.09
N ARG A 372 35.24 -37.19 43.19
CA ARG A 372 35.41 -37.89 44.46
C ARG A 372 36.85 -37.72 44.93
#